data_AF-A0A6V7M4D9-F1
#
_entry.id   AF-A0A6V7M4D9-F1
#
_cell.length_a   1.000
_cell.length_b   1.000
_cell.length_c   1.000
_cell.angle_alpha   90.00
_cell.angle_beta   90.00
_cell.angle_gamma   90.00
#
_symmetry.space_group_name_H-M   'P 1'
#
loop_
_entity.id
_entity.type
_entity.pdbx_description
1 polymer ?
#
loop_
_entity_poly.entity_id
_entity_poly.type
_entity_poly.pdbx_seq_one_letter_code
_entity_poly.pdbx_strand_id
1 'polypeptide(L)' 'TIQDIVVTWSTKDDTKESIVEYGIGGFILSAKGNSTKFVDGGNEKRHQYIHRVYLRDLTPGQKY' A
#
# COMPACT_ATOMS: atom_id res chain seq x y z
N THR A 1 9.26 21.11 5.71
CA THR A 1 9.50 20.07 4.69
C THR A 1 8.37 19.07 4.76
N ILE A 2 7.93 18.55 3.64
CA ILE A 2 6.83 17.58 3.57
C ILE A 2 7.44 16.21 3.23
N GLN A 3 6.93 15.13 3.81
CA GLN A 3 7.41 13.78 3.52
C GLN A 3 6.29 12.90 2.97
N ASP A 4 6.63 12.11 1.96
CA ASP A 4 5.76 11.09 1.40
C ASP A 4 6.28 9.69 1.77
N ILE A 5 5.36 8.77 2.04
CA ILE A 5 5.66 7.35 2.26
C ILE A 5 4.85 6.54 1.24
N VAL A 6 5.51 5.55 0.63
CA VAL A 6 4.83 4.57 -0.24
C VAL A 6 4.74 3.25 0.51
N VAL A 7 3.53 2.86 0.88
CA VAL A 7 3.25 1.56 1.50
C VAL A 7 3.00 0.54 0.40
N THR A 8 3.72 -0.58 0.45
CA THR A 8 3.61 -1.68 -0.52
C THR A 8 3.49 -3.01 0.18
N TRP A 9 2.58 -3.86 -0.30
CA TRP A 9 2.40 -5.24 0.14
C TRP A 9 1.90 -6.09 -1.02
N SER A 10 1.87 -7.41 -0.84
CA SER A 10 1.26 -8.32 -1.81
C SER A 10 0.22 -9.24 -1.18
N THR A 11 -0.77 -9.60 -2.00
CA THR A 11 -1.81 -10.58 -1.67
C THR A 11 -1.86 -11.66 -2.75
N LYS A 12 -2.34 -12.84 -2.40
CA LYS A 12 -2.51 -13.93 -3.38
C LYS A 12 -3.73 -13.67 -4.28
N ASP A 13 -4.83 -13.26 -3.66
CA ASP A 13 -6.11 -13.01 -4.31
C ASP A 13 -6.41 -11.52 -4.42
N ASP A 14 -7.27 -11.16 -5.37
CA ASP A 14 -7.66 -9.76 -5.61
C ASP A 14 -8.60 -9.27 -4.52
N THR A 15 -8.09 -8.41 -3.63
CA THR A 15 -8.87 -7.78 -2.56
C THR A 15 -9.75 -6.64 -3.04
N LYS A 16 -9.69 -6.26 -4.33
CA LYS A 16 -10.40 -5.14 -4.98
C LYS A 16 -10.02 -3.75 -4.51
N GLU A 17 -9.48 -3.64 -3.29
CA GLU A 17 -9.08 -2.39 -2.68
C GLU A 17 -7.67 -2.44 -2.12
N SER A 18 -6.96 -1.32 -2.25
CA SER A 18 -5.70 -1.04 -1.58
C SER A 18 -5.93 0.15 -0.67
N ILE A 19 -6.24 -0.09 0.60
CA ILE A 19 -6.50 0.97 1.59
C ILE A 19 -5.50 0.82 2.72
N VAL A 20 -4.88 1.93 3.11
CA VAL A 20 -4.07 2.04 4.32
C VAL A 20 -4.75 3.01 5.26
N GLU A 21 -5.05 2.55 6.47
CA GLU A 21 -5.47 3.41 7.56
C GLU A 21 -4.24 3.77 8.42
N TYR A 22 -4.11 5.03 8.80
CA TYR A 22 -2.92 5.57 9.47
C TYR A 22 -3.27 6.82 10.28
N GLY A 23 -2.35 7.31 11.11
CA GLY A 23 -2.54 8.55 11.85
C GLY A 23 -1.80 8.59 13.18
N ILE A 24 -1.71 9.79 13.76
CA ILE A 24 -1.10 9.98 15.08
C ILE A 24 -2.19 9.80 16.13
N GLY A 25 -1.97 8.89 17.08
CA GLY A 25 -2.96 8.57 18.12
C GLY A 25 -4.06 7.61 17.66
N GLY A 26 -3.89 6.95 16.50
CA GLY A 26 -4.80 5.94 15.98
C GLY A 26 -4.99 6.03 14.47
N PHE A 27 -5.87 5.18 13.94
CA PHE A 27 -6.20 5.10 12.52
C PHE A 27 -7.30 6.10 12.14
N ILE A 28 -6.94 7.38 12.14
CA ILE A 28 -7.89 8.49 11.90
C ILE A 28 -7.87 9.01 10.45
N LEU A 29 -6.92 8.56 9.63
CA LEU A 29 -6.79 8.88 8.22
C LEU A 29 -6.81 7.60 7.39
N SER A 30 -7.20 7.72 6.13
CA SER A 30 -7.17 6.63 5.17
C SER A 30 -6.64 7.11 3.82
N ALA A 31 -5.82 6.31 3.17
CA ALA A 31 -5.37 6.54 1.80
C ALA A 31 -5.71 5.34 0.91
N LYS A 32 -6.27 5.63 -0.27
CA LYS A 32 -6.55 4.62 -1.29
C LYS A 32 -5.45 4.63 -2.35
N GLY A 33 -4.99 3.46 -2.73
CA GLY A 33 -4.08 3.25 -3.85
C GLY A 33 -4.63 2.25 -4.84
N ASN A 34 -3.74 1.57 -5.54
CA ASN A 34 -4.08 0.57 -6.54
C ASN A 34 -3.29 -0.73 -6.31
N SER A 35 -3.64 -1.75 -7.08
CA SER A 35 -2.89 -2.99 -7.15
C SER A 35 -2.67 -3.42 -8.59
N THR A 36 -1.50 -3.97 -8.87
CA THR A 36 -1.19 -4.55 -10.18
C THR A 36 -0.99 -6.04 -10.04
N LYS A 37 -1.63 -6.83 -10.90
CA LYS A 37 -1.40 -8.28 -10.96
C LYS A 37 0.00 -8.54 -11.52
N PHE A 38 0.80 -9.28 -10.76
CA PHE A 38 2.09 -9.82 -11.15
C PHE A 38 1.95 -11.33 -11.39
N VAL A 39 2.51 -11.83 -12.49
CA VAL A 39 2.59 -13.27 -12.79
C VAL A 39 4.07 -13.62 -12.90
N ASP A 40 4.50 -14.63 -12.15
CA ASP A 40 5.89 -15.03 -12.13
C ASP A 40 6.34 -15.77 -13.40
N GLY A 41 7.66 -15.90 -13.56
CA GLY A 41 8.26 -16.58 -14.70
C GLY A 41 8.16 -18.11 -14.62
N GLY A 42 7.75 -18.69 -13.49
CA GLY A 42 7.76 -20.12 -13.25
C GLY A 42 6.80 -20.91 -14.14
N ASN A 43 6.96 -22.23 -14.15
CA ASN A 43 6.10 -23.12 -14.94
C ASN A 43 4.63 -23.09 -14.47
N GLU A 44 4.40 -22.88 -13.16
CA GLU A 44 3.06 -22.79 -12.58
C GLU A 44 2.39 -21.42 -12.77
N LYS A 45 3.12 -20.40 -13.26
CA LYS A 45 2.62 -19.03 -13.47
C LYS A 45 1.88 -18.50 -12.25
N ARG A 46 2.51 -18.59 -11.07
CA ARG A 46 1.90 -18.10 -9.83
C ARG A 46 1.69 -16.60 -9.94
N HIS A 47 0.62 -16.11 -9.34
CA HIS A 47 0.29 -14.70 -9.39
C HIS A 47 0.10 -14.11 -8.01
N GLN A 48 0.31 -12.80 -7.92
CA GLN A 48 0.07 -11.99 -6.74
C GLN A 48 -0.43 -10.61 -7.18
N TYR A 49 -1.11 -9.91 -6.29
CA TYR A 49 -1.51 -8.52 -6.49
C TYR A 49 -0.56 -7.64 -5.68
N ILE A 50 0.17 -6.77 -6.36
CA ILE A 50 1.14 -5.86 -5.74
C ILE A 50 0.42 -4.54 -5.47
N HIS A 51 0.17 -4.25 -4.21
CA HIS A 51 -0.52 -3.04 -3.77
C HIS A 51 0.50 -1.91 -3.59
N ARG A 52 0.11 -0.70 -3.99
CA ARG A 52 0.89 0.53 -3.76
C ARG A 52 -0.04 1.65 -3.33
N VAL A 53 0.19 2.19 -2.14
CA VAL A 53 -0.57 3.31 -1.56
C VAL A 53 0.40 4.42 -1.16
N TYR A 54 0.08 5.65 -1.55
CA TYR A 54 0.86 6.84 -1.22
C TYR A 54 0.23 7.54 -0.01
N LEU A 55 0.99 7.64 1.08
CA LEU A 55 0.70 8.53 2.20
C LEU A 55 1.45 9.83 1.92
N ARG A 56 0.70 10.85 1.49
CA ARG A 56 1.27 12.15 1.11
C ARG A 56 1.18 13.14 2.23
N ASP A 57 1.99 14.18 2.13
CA ASP A 57 1.86 15.36 2.96
C ASP A 57 2.09 15.13 4.47
N LEU A 58 2.95 14.16 4.81
CA LEU A 58 3.23 13.80 6.21
C LEU A 58 4.15 14.81 6.90
N THR A 59 3.95 14.96 8.20
CA THR A 59 4.81 15.77 9.07
C THR A 59 6.12 15.00 9.31
N PRO A 60 7.29 15.58 8.96
CA PRO A 60 8.57 14.89 9.16
C PRO A 60 8.85 14.61 10.64
N GLY A 61 9.54 13.49 10.89
CA GLY A 61 9.97 13.11 12.24
C GLY A 61 8.88 12.53 13.13
N GLN A 62 7.65 12.40 12.63
CA GLN A 62 6.54 11.80 13.38
C GLN A 62 6.36 10.32 13.07
N LYS A 63 5.87 9.58 14.07
CA LYS A 63 5.43 8.19 13.92
C LYS A 63 3.95 8.18 13.57
N TYR A 64 3.63 7.51 12.46
CA TYR A 64 2.28 7.29 11.94
C TYR A 64 1.91 5.80 12.02
#